data_AF-H9WK02-F1
#
_entry.id   AF-H9WK02-F1
#
_cell.length_a   1.000
_cell.length_b   1.000
_cell.length_c   1.000
_cell.angle_alpha   90.00
_cell.angle_beta   90.00
_cell.angle_gamma   90.00
#
_symmetry.space_group_name_H-M   'P 1'
#
loop_
_entity.id
_entity.type
_entity.pdbx_description
1 polymer ?
#
loop_
_entity_poly.entity_id
_entity_poly.type
_entity_poly.pdbx_seq_one_letter_code
_entity_poly.pdbx_strand_id
1 'polypeptide(L)' 'NYTETPVFGLHVPDVVEGIPSEILHPENTWSDKKAYQETLQKLAGLFRSNFKKFTGYKIGKSSRLT' A
#
# COMPACT_ATOMS: atom_id res chain seq x y z
N ASN A 1 3.67 -13.77 12.37
CA ASN A 1 4.40 -12.48 12.28
C ASN A 1 3.91 -11.74 11.05
N TYR A 2 3.96 -10.40 11.10
CA TYR A 2 3.53 -9.52 10.02
C TYR A 2 4.62 -8.48 9.76
N THR A 3 4.78 -8.14 8.50
CA THR A 3 5.68 -7.08 8.04
C THR A 3 4.86 -5.93 7.45
N GLU A 4 5.16 -4.71 7.88
CA GLU A 4 4.51 -3.51 7.39
C GLU A 4 5.09 -3.07 6.03
N THR A 5 4.21 -2.71 5.09
CA THR A 5 4.63 -2.18 3.78
C THR A 5 5.15 -0.74 3.90
N PRO A 6 6.23 -0.37 3.19
CA PRO A 6 6.94 0.89 3.44
C PRO A 6 6.18 2.16 3.02
N VAL A 7 5.18 2.05 2.13
CA VAL A 7 4.47 3.21 1.57
C VAL A 7 3.02 3.29 2.04
N PHE A 8 2.34 2.15 2.16
CA PHE A 8 0.92 2.11 2.49
C PHE A 8 0.63 1.69 3.94
N GLY A 9 1.64 1.29 4.71
CA GLY A 9 1.45 0.87 6.11
C GLY A 9 0.60 -0.39 6.30
N LEU A 10 0.37 -1.14 5.22
CA LEU A 10 -0.38 -2.40 5.27
C LEU A 10 0.44 -3.46 6.01
N HIS A 11 -0.18 -4.16 6.94
CA HIS A 11 0.44 -5.29 7.65
C HIS A 11 0.20 -6.56 6.84
N VAL A 12 1.26 -7.10 6.23
CA VAL A 12 1.22 -8.31 5.41
C VAL A 12 1.74 -9.49 6.24
N PRO A 13 1.05 -10.63 6.28
CA PRO A 13 1.54 -11.82 7.00
C PRO A 13 2.80 -12.36 6.33
N ASP A 14 3.79 -12.75 7.15
CA ASP A 14 5.06 -13.28 6.62
C ASP A 14 4.93 -14.71 6.06
N VAL A 15 3.92 -15.45 6.54
CA VAL A 15 3.63 -16.83 6.14
C VAL A 15 2.12 -17.03 6.12
N VAL A 16 1.64 -17.73 5.09
CA VAL A 16 0.28 -18.24 4.98
C VAL A 16 0.38 -19.72 4.57
N GLU A 17 -0.32 -20.60 5.28
CA GLU A 17 -0.26 -22.04 5.00
C GLU A 17 -0.69 -22.35 3.57
N GLY A 18 0.08 -23.20 2.89
CA GLY A 18 -0.16 -23.56 1.49
C GLY A 18 0.21 -22.48 0.48
N ILE A 19 0.75 -21.34 0.91
CA ILE A 19 1.14 -20.23 0.03
C ILE A 19 2.66 -19.98 0.14
N PRO A 20 3.39 -19.91 -0.97
CA PRO A 20 4.81 -19.56 -0.94
C PRO A 20 5.03 -18.13 -0.41
N SER A 21 5.88 -17.97 0.60
CA SER A 21 6.09 -16.67 1.25
C SER A 21 6.65 -15.61 0.30
N GLU A 22 7.37 -16.00 -0.75
CA GLU A 22 7.95 -15.06 -1.71
C GLU A 22 6.87 -14.24 -2.43
N ILE A 23 5.69 -14.80 -2.69
CA ILE A 23 4.63 -14.08 -3.41
C ILE A 23 3.83 -13.11 -2.53
N LEU A 24 3.95 -13.24 -1.20
CA LEU A 24 3.23 -12.40 -0.24
C LEU A 24 3.75 -10.96 -0.27
N HIS A 25 5.04 -10.78 -0.54
CA HIS A 25 5.65 -9.47 -0.71
C HIS A 25 5.80 -9.17 -2.21
N PRO A 26 4.98 -8.27 -2.78
CA PRO A 26 4.92 -8.06 -4.23
C PRO A 26 6.25 -7.58 -4.82
N GLU A 27 7.11 -6.94 -4.03
CA GLU A 27 8.47 -6.59 -4.48
C GLU A 27 9.22 -7.81 -5.00
N ASN A 28 9.07 -8.98 -4.38
CA ASN A 28 9.78 -10.20 -4.72
C ASN A 28 9.42 -10.74 -6.11
N THR A 29 8.20 -10.48 -6.59
CA THR A 29 7.72 -10.99 -7.89
C THR A 29 8.17 -10.15 -9.08
N TRP A 30 8.80 -8.99 -8.82
CA TRP A 30 9.36 -8.12 -9.85
C TRP A 30 10.82 -8.47 -10.12
N SER A 31 11.17 -8.64 -11.39
CA SER A 31 12.56 -8.82 -11.82
C SER A 31 13.38 -7.53 -11.64
N ASP A 32 12.77 -6.39 -11.91
CA ASP A 32 13.35 -5.06 -11.68
C ASP A 32 12.77 -4.42 -10.41
N LYS A 33 13.55 -4.44 -9.33
CA LYS A 33 13.17 -3.83 -8.05
C LYS A 33 13.03 -2.32 -8.13
N LYS A 34 13.82 -1.65 -8.98
CA LYS A 34 13.74 -0.21 -9.16
C LYS A 34 12.42 0.16 -9.84
N ALA A 35 12.01 -0.57 -10.87
CA ALA A 35 10.72 -0.38 -11.53
C ALA A 35 9.54 -0.61 -10.57
N TYR A 36 9.65 -1.58 -9.66
CA TYR A 36 8.67 -1.78 -8.58
C TYR A 36 8.58 -0.55 -7.68
N GLN A 37 9.71 -0.04 -7.18
CA GLN A 37 9.74 1.14 -6.30
C GLN A 37 9.18 2.39 -6.99
N GLU A 38 9.52 2.63 -8.27
CA GLU A 38 8.97 3.73 -9.07
C GLU A 38 7.45 3.61 -9.23
N THR A 39 6.96 2.39 -9.49
CA THR A 39 5.52 2.10 -9.61
C THR A 39 4.80 2.30 -8.27
N LEU A 40 5.40 1.86 -7.17
CA LEU A 40 4.86 2.01 -5.82
C LEU A 40 4.68 3.49 -5.44
N GLN A 41 5.70 4.31 -5.73
CA GLN A 41 5.63 5.76 -5.49
C GLN A 41 4.60 6.45 -6.40
N LYS A 42 4.54 6.06 -7.68
CA LYS A 42 3.51 6.55 -8.60
C LYS A 42 2.10 6.23 -8.09
N LEU A 43 1.87 5.00 -7.62
CA LEU A 43 0.59 4.57 -7.07
C LEU A 43 0.21 5.42 -5.85
N ALA A 44 1.13 5.63 -4.92
CA ALA A 44 0.90 6.50 -3.76
C ALA A 44 0.51 7.93 -4.18
N GLY A 45 1.16 8.47 -5.21
CA GLY A 45 0.80 9.77 -5.80
C GLY A 45 -0.62 9.80 -6.38
N LEU A 46 -1.05 8.74 -7.05
CA LEU A 46 -2.40 8.60 -7.59
C LEU A 46 -3.45 8.52 -6.47
N PHE A 47 -3.20 7.73 -5.43
CA PHE A 47 -4.05 7.67 -4.24
C PHE A 47 -4.19 9.05 -3.61
N ARG A 48 -3.07 9.72 -3.29
CA ARG A 48 -3.08 11.08 -2.71
C ARG A 48 -3.87 12.06 -3.57
N SER A 49 -3.70 12.01 -4.89
CA SER A 49 -4.39 12.91 -5.82
C SER A 49 -5.90 12.64 -5.89
N ASN A 50 -6.31 11.37 -5.88
CA ASN A 50 -7.72 11.01 -5.84
C ASN A 50 -8.36 11.41 -4.50
N PHE A 51 -7.65 11.20 -3.38
CA PHE A 51 -8.13 11.53 -2.04
C PHE A 51 -8.40 13.02 -1.83
N LYS A 52 -7.69 13.92 -2.54
CA LYS A 52 -7.97 15.37 -2.51
C LYS A 52 -9.42 15.73 -2.83
N LYS A 53 -10.12 14.91 -3.64
CA LYS A 53 -11.55 15.14 -3.98
C LYS A 53 -12.48 14.97 -2.77
N PHE A 54 -12.02 14.26 -1.74
CA PHE A 54 -12.84 13.89 -0.60
C PHE A 54 -12.50 14.70 0.66
N THR A 55 -11.48 15.55 0.65
CA THR A 55 -11.04 16.30 1.86
C THR A 55 -12.10 17.25 2.41
N GLY A 56 -13.06 17.68 1.58
CA GLY A 56 -14.21 18.48 2.01
C GLY A 56 -15.41 17.66 2.50
N TYR A 57 -15.39 16.33 2.35
CA TYR A 57 -16.48 15.47 2.78
C TYR A 57 -16.44 15.28 4.30
N LYS A 58 -17.56 15.57 4.97
CA LYS A 58 -17.70 15.36 6.41
C LYS A 58 -18.28 13.97 6.65
N ILE A 59 -17.55 13.13 7.37
CA ILE A 59 -18.07 11.84 7.86
C ILE A 59 -18.37 12.05 9.36
N GLY A 60 -19.64 12.21 9.70
CA GLY A 60 -20.05 12.55 11.07
C GLY A 60 -19.58 13.95 11.50
N LYS A 61 -19.17 14.11 12.77
CA LYS A 61 -18.63 15.38 13.29
C LYS A 61 -17.16 15.63 12.92
N SER A 62 -16.49 14.67 12.27
CA SER A 62 -15.08 14.77 11.90
C SER A 62 -14.93 15.10 10.42
N SER A 63 -14.03 16.04 10.12
CA SER A 63 -13.56 16.34 8.76
C SER A 63 -12.21 15.68 8.45
N ARG A 64 -11.75 14.75 9.29
CA ARG A 64 -10.45 14.12 9.14
C ARG A 64 -10.61 12.76 8.47
N LEU A 65 -10.13 12.66 7.23
CA LEU A 65 -9.92 11.41 6.52
C LEU A 65 -8.51 10.92 6.79
N THR A 66 -8.30 10.30 7.96
CA THR A 66 -7.04 9.63 8.31
C THR A 66 -7.36 8.39 9.12
#